data_AF-A0A2T4X695-F1
#
_entry.id   AF-A0A2T4X695-F1
#
_cell.length_a   1.000
_cell.length_b   1.000
_cell.length_c   1.000
_cell.angle_alpha   90.00
_cell.angle_beta   90.00
_cell.angle_gamma   90.00
#
_symmetry.space_group_name_H-M   'P 1'
#
loop_
_entity.id
_entity.type
_entity.pdbx_description
1 polymer ?
#
loop_
_entity_poly.entity_id
_entity_poly.type
_entity_poly.pdbx_seq_one_letter_code
_entity_poly.pdbx_strand_id
1 'polypeptide(L)'
;MNVAGYGISLQRLEPPDLERLRNWRNEPSLVRHLEFQTYITPEMQQAWYLRINNLSNYYFMIKVGQESIGLIHLANVTRAQAEAGLFIGAQQFWGTSFAVRASLCLLDFAFETLALKEVWAKVNPTNTVAWSYNEQLGFQYWRPAENPDFSLLQLTAGDYFLNPLRVQAKRLFPQPLTLDFNPAQPLDQLVLWDLNNRSATSDKNPQK
;
A
#
# COMPACT_ATOMS: atom_id res chain seq x y z
N MET A 1 13.56 -2.65 -1.31
CA MET A 1 12.74 -3.87 -1.08
C MET A 1 11.80 -4.02 -2.25
N ASN A 2 11.54 -5.23 -2.69
CA ASN A 2 10.61 -5.57 -3.75
C ASN A 2 9.63 -6.63 -3.25
N VAL A 3 8.33 -6.41 -3.44
CA VAL A 3 7.29 -7.42 -3.17
C VAL A 3 6.63 -7.76 -4.50
N ALA A 4 6.71 -9.00 -4.95
CA ALA A 4 6.10 -9.42 -6.21
C ALA A 4 5.05 -10.51 -6.00
N GLY A 5 4.00 -10.43 -6.79
CA GLY A 5 2.81 -11.27 -6.70
C GLY A 5 1.77 -10.79 -7.70
N TYR A 6 0.76 -11.61 -7.99
CA TYR A 6 -0.33 -11.21 -8.88
C TYR A 6 0.13 -10.66 -10.24
N GLY A 7 1.29 -11.10 -10.75
CA GLY A 7 1.91 -10.62 -12.00
C GLY A 7 2.29 -9.13 -12.04
N ILE A 8 2.53 -8.52 -10.88
CA ILE A 8 3.06 -7.16 -10.71
C ILE A 8 4.19 -7.18 -9.66
N SER A 9 4.89 -6.06 -9.51
CA SER A 9 5.79 -5.87 -8.37
C SER A 9 5.62 -4.50 -7.72
N LEU A 10 5.91 -4.45 -6.42
CA LEU A 10 5.88 -3.29 -5.57
C LEU A 10 7.32 -2.99 -5.15
N GLN A 11 7.94 -2.04 -5.85
CA GLN A 11 9.34 -1.66 -5.59
C GLN A 11 9.37 -0.49 -4.62
N ARG A 12 10.14 -0.61 -3.53
CA ARG A 12 10.27 0.46 -2.53
C ARG A 12 10.65 1.76 -3.24
N LEU A 13 9.96 2.84 -2.87
CA LEU A 13 10.21 4.16 -3.42
C LEU A 13 11.66 4.58 -3.15
N GLU A 14 12.38 4.98 -4.20
CA GLU A 14 13.76 5.45 -4.11
C GLU A 14 13.91 6.86 -4.69
N PRO A 15 15.03 7.58 -4.39
CA PRO A 15 15.23 8.95 -4.87
C PRO A 15 15.04 9.17 -6.39
N PRO A 16 15.45 8.25 -7.28
CA PRO A 16 15.22 8.41 -8.73
C PRO A 16 13.74 8.44 -9.15
N ASP A 17 12.82 7.92 -8.33
CA ASP A 17 11.39 7.91 -8.64
C ASP A 17 10.68 9.23 -8.28
N LEU A 18 11.32 10.08 -7.46
CA LEU A 18 10.66 11.21 -6.80
C LEU A 18 10.11 12.25 -7.78
N GLU A 19 10.81 12.54 -8.87
CA GLU A 19 10.32 13.51 -9.86
C GLU A 19 9.11 12.98 -10.63
N ARG A 20 9.11 11.70 -11.01
CA ARG A 20 7.94 11.07 -11.63
C ARG A 20 6.75 11.09 -10.68
N LEU A 21 6.98 10.72 -9.42
CA LEU A 21 5.97 10.73 -8.38
C LEU A 21 5.39 12.14 -8.17
N ARG A 22 6.26 13.15 -8.08
CA ARG A 22 5.87 14.55 -7.94
C ARG A 22 4.99 15.02 -9.09
N ASN A 23 5.34 14.67 -10.33
CA ASN A 23 4.57 15.02 -11.51
C ASN A 23 3.15 14.41 -11.44
N TRP A 24 3.02 13.14 -11.07
CA TRP A 24 1.69 12.56 -10.86
C TRP A 24 0.91 13.24 -9.74
N ARG A 25 1.56 13.56 -8.61
CA ARG A 25 0.92 14.23 -7.47
C ARG A 25 0.62 15.72 -7.71
N ASN A 26 1.02 16.28 -8.84
CA ASN A 26 0.64 17.61 -9.30
C ASN A 26 -0.34 17.59 -10.48
N GLU A 27 -0.65 16.40 -11.00
CA GLU A 27 -1.51 16.25 -12.18
C GLU A 27 -2.97 16.53 -11.80
N PRO A 28 -3.64 17.56 -12.36
CA PRO A 28 -4.98 17.98 -11.92
C PRO A 28 -6.03 16.87 -11.97
N SER A 29 -5.88 15.97 -12.95
CA SER A 29 -6.78 14.83 -13.13
C SER A 29 -6.72 13.81 -11.98
N LEU A 30 -5.60 13.78 -11.25
CA LEU A 30 -5.36 12.95 -10.06
C LEU A 30 -5.63 13.71 -8.76
N VAL A 31 -5.08 14.93 -8.66
CA VAL A 31 -5.02 15.74 -7.44
C VAL A 31 -6.40 16.02 -6.83
N ARG A 32 -7.42 16.22 -7.66
CA ARG A 32 -8.80 16.47 -7.21
C ARG A 32 -9.37 15.38 -6.29
N HIS A 33 -8.78 14.19 -6.33
CA HIS A 33 -9.20 13.02 -5.54
C HIS A 33 -8.32 12.78 -4.31
N LEU A 34 -7.24 13.53 -4.14
CA LEU A 34 -6.31 13.41 -3.03
C LEU A 34 -6.64 14.44 -1.93
N GLU A 35 -6.29 14.12 -0.69
CA GLU A 35 -6.45 15.04 0.44
C GLU A 35 -5.47 16.22 0.35
N PHE A 36 -4.23 15.97 -0.08
CA PHE A 36 -3.26 17.03 -0.30
C PHE A 36 -3.35 17.54 -1.74
N GLN A 37 -3.86 18.77 -1.91
CA GLN A 37 -4.12 19.38 -3.23
C GLN A 37 -3.21 20.57 -3.58
N THR A 38 -2.25 20.90 -2.72
CA THR A 38 -1.30 21.99 -2.97
C THR A 38 -0.25 21.56 -4.00
N TYR A 39 0.20 22.49 -4.83
CA TYR A 39 1.32 22.26 -5.74
C TYR A 39 2.59 21.84 -4.96
N ILE A 40 3.22 20.75 -5.39
CA ILE A 40 4.40 20.15 -4.75
C ILE A 40 5.65 20.54 -5.52
N THR A 41 6.54 21.29 -4.88
CA THR A 41 7.89 21.58 -5.41
C THR A 41 8.84 20.40 -5.21
N PRO A 42 9.97 20.33 -5.93
CA PRO A 42 11.00 19.30 -5.70
C PRO A 42 11.46 19.22 -4.24
N GLU A 43 11.63 20.37 -3.58
CA GLU A 43 12.08 20.46 -2.19
C GLU A 43 11.02 19.91 -1.23
N MET A 44 9.74 20.20 -1.49
CA MET A 44 8.62 19.64 -0.72
C MET A 44 8.54 18.11 -0.88
N GLN A 45 8.72 17.61 -2.10
CA GLN A 45 8.72 16.17 -2.39
C GLN A 45 9.90 15.46 -1.69
N GLN A 46 11.09 16.08 -1.73
CA GLN A 46 12.28 15.56 -1.05
C GLN A 46 12.08 15.53 0.47
N ALA A 47 11.56 16.61 1.07
CA ALA A 47 11.28 16.67 2.50
C ALA A 47 10.22 15.63 2.91
N TRP A 48 9.18 15.42 2.09
CA TRP A 48 8.20 14.36 2.29
C TRP A 48 8.84 12.96 2.24
N TYR A 49 9.71 12.71 1.27
CA TYR A 49 10.41 11.42 1.14
C TYR A 49 11.26 11.10 2.38
N LEU A 50 12.05 12.08 2.86
CA LEU A 50 12.87 11.89 4.05
C LEU A 50 12.03 11.56 5.30
N ARG A 51 10.81 12.10 5.41
CA ARG A 51 9.89 11.80 6.50
C ARG A 51 9.33 10.39 6.44
N ILE A 52 9.03 9.87 5.25
CA ILE A 52 8.39 8.55 5.07
C ILE A 52 9.39 7.41 4.88
N ASN A 53 10.67 7.69 4.61
CA ASN A 53 11.68 6.65 4.42
C ASN A 53 12.19 6.07 5.75
N ASN A 54 11.33 5.34 6.45
CA ASN A 54 11.60 4.72 7.76
C ASN A 54 10.86 3.38 7.93
N LEU A 55 11.01 2.72 9.08
CA LEU A 55 10.45 1.38 9.35
C LEU A 55 8.92 1.34 9.52
N SER A 56 8.31 2.47 9.85
CA SER A 56 6.85 2.56 10.03
C SER A 56 6.12 2.84 8.73
N ASN A 57 6.81 2.84 7.59
CA ASN A 57 6.25 3.25 6.31
C ASN A 57 6.80 2.40 5.15
N TYR A 58 5.87 1.87 4.36
CA TYR A 58 6.14 1.07 3.18
C TYR A 58 5.51 1.74 1.98
N TYR A 59 6.28 2.61 1.32
CA TYR A 59 5.86 3.27 0.08
C TYR A 59 6.51 2.55 -1.10
N PHE A 60 5.68 2.14 -2.06
CA PHE A 60 6.09 1.37 -3.22
C PHE A 60 5.63 2.01 -4.53
N MET A 61 6.54 2.06 -5.49
CA MET A 61 6.20 2.21 -6.90
C MET A 61 5.56 0.91 -7.40
N ILE A 62 4.38 1.04 -8.01
CA ILE A 62 3.69 -0.09 -8.65
C ILE A 62 4.33 -0.32 -10.01
N LYS A 63 4.84 -1.52 -10.25
CA LYS A 63 5.54 -1.92 -11.47
C LYS A 63 4.76 -2.99 -12.24
N VAL A 64 4.62 -2.77 -13.55
CA VAL A 64 4.11 -3.76 -14.51
C VAL A 64 5.21 -4.01 -15.54
N GLY A 65 5.89 -5.14 -15.41
CA GLY A 65 7.15 -5.35 -16.13
C GLY A 65 8.17 -4.28 -15.72
N GLN A 66 8.61 -3.46 -16.67
CA GLN A 66 9.57 -2.37 -16.44
C GLN A 66 8.90 -1.01 -16.16
N GLU A 67 7.58 -0.91 -16.36
CA GLU A 67 6.87 0.36 -16.29
C GLU A 67 6.38 0.66 -14.87
N SER A 68 6.67 1.87 -14.36
CA SER A 68 6.04 2.37 -13.14
C SER A 68 4.69 2.97 -13.48
N ILE A 69 3.62 2.49 -12.84
CA ILE A 69 2.25 2.93 -13.16
C ILE A 69 1.60 3.77 -12.06
N GLY A 70 2.14 3.77 -10.85
CA GLY A 70 1.55 4.48 -9.72
C GLY A 70 2.31 4.27 -8.42
N LEU A 71 1.67 4.67 -7.32
CA LEU A 71 2.18 4.54 -5.96
C LEU A 71 1.14 3.81 -5.11
N ILE A 72 1.60 2.88 -4.28
CA ILE A 72 0.81 2.22 -3.25
C ILE A 72 1.61 2.20 -1.95
N HIS A 73 0.93 2.26 -0.81
CA HIS A 73 1.64 2.29 0.46
C HIS A 73 0.87 1.73 1.65
N LEU A 74 1.63 1.36 2.68
CA LEU A 74 1.20 1.26 4.07
C LEU A 74 1.92 2.33 4.89
N ALA A 75 1.20 3.30 5.44
CA ALA A 75 1.72 4.34 6.32
C ALA A 75 1.39 4.06 7.79
N ASN A 76 2.18 4.67 8.68
CA ASN A 76 1.96 4.62 10.13
C ASN A 76 1.84 3.19 10.68
N VAL A 77 2.64 2.27 10.13
CA VAL A 77 2.59 0.84 10.47
C VAL A 77 2.99 0.63 11.92
N THR A 78 2.10 -0.02 12.66
CA THR A 78 2.30 -0.47 14.04
C THR A 78 2.45 -2.00 14.09
N ARG A 79 2.32 -2.60 15.27
CA ARG A 79 2.25 -4.07 15.40
C ARG A 79 0.91 -4.66 14.94
N ALA A 80 -0.14 -3.86 14.85
CA ALA A 80 -1.49 -4.36 14.59
C ALA A 80 -2.20 -3.70 13.40
N GLN A 81 -1.86 -2.45 13.10
CA GLN A 81 -2.58 -1.64 12.12
C GLN A 81 -1.67 -0.79 11.24
N ALA A 82 -2.19 -0.42 10.07
CA ALA A 82 -1.58 0.50 9.11
C ALA A 82 -2.65 1.22 8.26
N GLU A 83 -2.28 2.38 7.72
CA GLU A 83 -3.04 3.12 6.71
C GLU A 83 -2.64 2.67 5.31
N ALA A 84 -3.58 2.23 4.49
CA ALA A 84 -3.36 1.94 3.08
C ALA A 84 -3.81 3.10 2.19
N GLY A 85 -3.04 3.33 1.13
CA GLY A 85 -3.45 4.23 0.05
C GLY A 85 -2.79 3.86 -1.27
N LEU A 86 -3.48 4.14 -2.37
CA LEU A 86 -3.00 3.89 -3.72
C LEU A 86 -3.48 5.00 -4.66
N PHE A 87 -2.67 5.29 -5.68
CA PHE A 87 -3.16 5.89 -6.90
C PHE A 87 -2.40 5.35 -8.11
N ILE A 88 -3.06 5.34 -9.28
CA ILE A 88 -2.44 5.04 -10.57
C ILE A 88 -2.15 6.37 -11.26
N GLY A 89 -0.87 6.68 -11.49
CA GLY A 89 -0.46 7.93 -12.14
C GLY A 89 -0.40 7.81 -13.67
N ALA A 90 -0.16 6.61 -14.20
CA ALA A 90 -0.13 6.35 -15.62
C ALA A 90 -1.56 6.13 -16.16
N GLN A 91 -2.09 7.13 -16.88
CA GLN A 91 -3.50 7.17 -17.31
C GLN A 91 -3.92 5.98 -18.17
N GLN A 92 -3.02 5.42 -18.98
CA GLN A 92 -3.28 4.23 -19.80
C GLN A 92 -3.62 2.97 -18.97
N PHE A 93 -3.36 3.00 -17.66
CA PHE A 93 -3.72 1.92 -16.72
C PHE A 93 -4.98 2.23 -15.91
N TRP A 94 -5.64 3.36 -16.14
CA TRP A 94 -6.90 3.67 -15.48
C TRP A 94 -8.02 2.74 -15.95
N GLY A 95 -8.89 2.34 -15.02
CA GLY A 95 -9.98 1.39 -15.31
C GLY A 95 -9.52 -0.05 -15.57
N THR A 96 -8.23 -0.36 -15.40
CA THR A 96 -7.69 -1.72 -15.54
C THR A 96 -7.66 -2.46 -14.20
N SER A 97 -7.37 -3.77 -14.23
CA SER A 97 -7.24 -4.60 -13.02
C SER A 97 -5.98 -4.33 -12.19
N PHE A 98 -5.04 -3.49 -12.66
CA PHE A 98 -3.74 -3.32 -12.02
C PHE A 98 -3.83 -2.65 -10.64
N ALA A 99 -4.79 -1.76 -10.40
CA ALA A 99 -5.02 -1.19 -9.07
C ALA A 99 -5.47 -2.25 -8.04
N VAL A 100 -6.32 -3.20 -8.47
CA VAL A 100 -6.76 -4.32 -7.64
C VAL A 100 -5.59 -5.27 -7.37
N ARG A 101 -4.83 -5.63 -8.41
CA ARG A 101 -3.66 -6.52 -8.29
C ARG A 101 -2.59 -5.93 -7.37
N ALA A 102 -2.34 -4.63 -7.45
CA ALA A 102 -1.43 -3.92 -6.56
C ALA A 102 -1.90 -4.00 -5.10
N SER A 103 -3.18 -3.77 -4.83
CA SER A 103 -3.70 -3.87 -3.47
C SER A 103 -3.76 -5.29 -2.94
N LEU A 104 -4.08 -6.29 -3.74
CA LEU A 104 -3.98 -7.70 -3.29
C LEU A 104 -2.54 -8.06 -2.92
N CYS A 105 -1.57 -7.61 -3.72
CA CYS A 105 -0.14 -7.79 -3.40
C CYS A 105 0.23 -7.09 -2.07
N LEU A 106 -0.18 -5.82 -1.89
CA LEU A 106 0.09 -5.06 -0.68
C LEU A 106 -0.62 -5.67 0.56
N LEU A 107 -1.87 -6.09 0.43
CA LEU A 107 -2.67 -6.59 1.53
C LEU A 107 -2.23 -8.00 1.94
N ASP A 108 -1.82 -8.86 1.01
CA ASP A 108 -1.14 -10.11 1.35
C ASP A 108 0.16 -9.82 2.12
N PHE A 109 0.94 -8.83 1.70
CA PHE A 109 2.12 -8.41 2.47
C PHE A 109 1.72 -7.90 3.87
N ALA A 110 0.67 -7.09 3.98
CA ALA A 110 0.16 -6.55 5.25
C ALA A 110 -0.29 -7.66 6.22
N PHE A 111 -1.10 -8.60 5.75
CA PHE A 111 -1.74 -9.59 6.61
C PHE A 111 -0.93 -10.88 6.75
N GLU A 112 -0.27 -11.36 5.70
CA GLU A 112 0.52 -12.60 5.76
C GLU A 112 1.95 -12.34 6.26
N THR A 113 2.59 -11.24 5.85
CA THR A 113 4.00 -10.96 6.21
C THR A 113 4.14 -10.11 7.46
N LEU A 114 3.42 -8.98 7.52
CA LEU A 114 3.49 -8.08 8.69
C LEU A 114 2.59 -8.53 9.85
N ALA A 115 1.74 -9.54 9.62
CA ALA A 115 0.78 -10.08 10.58
C ALA A 115 -0.12 -8.99 11.20
N LEU A 116 -0.48 -7.97 10.41
CA LEU A 116 -1.41 -6.94 10.86
C LEU A 116 -2.79 -7.56 11.13
N LYS A 117 -3.53 -6.97 12.08
CA LYS A 117 -4.90 -7.35 12.39
C LYS A 117 -5.90 -6.59 11.53
N GLU A 118 -5.57 -5.35 11.22
CA GLU A 118 -6.43 -4.43 10.50
C GLU A 118 -5.63 -3.49 9.60
N VAL A 119 -6.24 -3.09 8.49
CA VAL A 119 -5.77 -2.03 7.61
C VAL A 119 -6.93 -1.08 7.40
N TRP A 120 -6.67 0.22 7.39
CA TRP A 120 -7.69 1.22 7.10
C TRP A 120 -7.29 2.08 5.91
N ALA A 121 -8.28 2.63 5.20
CA ALA A 121 -8.08 3.50 4.06
C ALA A 121 -8.90 4.78 4.26
N LYS A 122 -8.31 5.92 3.92
CA LYS A 122 -9.01 7.21 3.91
C LYS A 122 -9.53 7.50 2.50
N VAL A 123 -10.84 7.65 2.36
CA VAL A 123 -11.50 7.78 1.05
C VAL A 123 -12.51 8.93 1.08
N ASN A 124 -12.49 9.79 0.07
CA ASN A 124 -13.54 10.78 -0.12
C ASN A 124 -14.81 10.06 -0.60
N PRO A 125 -15.94 10.12 0.12
CA PRO A 125 -17.18 9.43 -0.27
C PRO A 125 -17.74 9.84 -1.64
N THR A 126 -17.39 11.02 -2.13
CA THR A 126 -17.80 11.49 -3.47
C THR A 126 -17.00 10.82 -4.60
N ASN A 127 -15.82 10.25 -4.30
CA ASN A 127 -15.05 9.45 -5.23
C ASN A 127 -15.60 8.01 -5.26
N THR A 128 -16.74 7.84 -5.92
CA THR A 128 -17.47 6.57 -5.99
C THR A 128 -16.64 5.43 -6.58
N VAL A 129 -15.69 5.74 -7.47
CA VAL A 129 -14.75 4.76 -8.03
C VAL A 129 -13.83 4.22 -6.94
N ALA A 130 -13.19 5.09 -6.16
CA ALA A 130 -12.33 4.67 -5.05
C ALA A 130 -13.13 3.99 -3.94
N TRP A 131 -14.35 4.45 -3.67
CA TRP A 131 -15.23 3.83 -2.69
C TRP A 131 -15.58 2.39 -3.07
N SER A 132 -16.17 2.19 -4.26
CA SER A 132 -16.56 0.87 -4.74
C SER A 132 -15.36 -0.07 -4.88
N TYR A 133 -14.21 0.46 -5.30
CA TYR A 133 -12.95 -0.28 -5.33
C TYR A 133 -12.54 -0.82 -3.96
N ASN A 134 -12.61 0.00 -2.90
CA ASN A 134 -12.29 -0.44 -1.54
C ASN A 134 -13.31 -1.46 -1.04
N GLU A 135 -14.60 -1.27 -1.30
CA GLU A 135 -15.65 -2.25 -0.94
C GLU A 135 -15.41 -3.62 -1.59
N GLN A 136 -14.99 -3.66 -2.87
CA GLN A 136 -14.65 -4.90 -3.56
C GLN A 136 -13.46 -5.64 -2.91
N LEU A 137 -12.50 -4.89 -2.36
CA LEU A 137 -11.38 -5.46 -1.58
C LEU A 137 -11.81 -5.91 -0.18
N GLY A 138 -13.06 -5.65 0.23
CA GLY A 138 -13.64 -6.05 1.51
C GLY A 138 -13.59 -4.97 2.58
N PHE A 139 -13.11 -3.77 2.26
CA PHE A 139 -13.14 -2.66 3.21
C PHE A 139 -14.60 -2.25 3.49
N GLN A 140 -14.88 -1.94 4.74
CA GLN A 140 -16.19 -1.51 5.21
C GLN A 140 -16.08 -0.12 5.83
N TYR A 141 -17.15 0.67 5.76
CA TYR A 141 -17.19 1.96 6.46
C TYR A 141 -16.94 1.78 7.96
N TRP A 142 -16.04 2.60 8.53
CA TRP A 142 -15.73 2.56 9.94
C TRP A 142 -16.20 3.81 10.67
N ARG A 143 -15.72 5.00 10.25
CA ARG A 143 -16.04 6.30 10.88
C ARG A 143 -15.60 7.47 9.98
N PRO A 144 -16.03 8.71 10.27
CA PRO A 144 -15.48 9.90 9.61
C PRO A 144 -13.97 10.04 9.85
N ALA A 145 -13.24 10.62 8.89
CA ALA A 145 -11.85 11.02 9.09
C ALA A 145 -11.78 12.38 9.82
N GLU A 146 -10.57 12.80 10.22
CA GLU A 146 -10.35 14.14 10.79
C GLU A 146 -10.73 15.25 9.80
N ASN A 147 -10.45 15.03 8.52
CA ASN A 147 -11.00 15.85 7.45
C ASN A 147 -12.45 15.41 7.18
N PRO A 148 -13.46 16.28 7.34
CA PRO A 148 -14.86 15.92 7.21
C PRO A 148 -15.27 15.51 5.79
N ASP A 149 -14.48 15.85 4.77
CA ASP A 149 -14.72 15.43 3.39
C ASP A 149 -14.33 13.96 3.13
N PHE A 150 -13.71 13.31 4.11
CA PHE A 150 -13.19 11.96 3.99
C PHE A 150 -13.77 11.04 5.06
N SER A 151 -13.89 9.76 4.70
CA SER A 151 -14.26 8.67 5.60
C SER A 151 -13.10 7.70 5.75
N LEU A 152 -13.02 7.06 6.90
CA LEU A 152 -12.16 5.91 7.13
C LEU A 152 -12.95 4.64 6.88
N LEU A 153 -12.40 3.79 6.01
CA LEU A 153 -12.85 2.42 5.82
C LEU A 153 -11.85 1.48 6.48
N GLN A 154 -12.31 0.35 6.98
CA GLN A 154 -11.49 -0.65 7.68
C GLN A 154 -11.63 -2.01 7.01
N LEU A 155 -10.55 -2.78 6.99
CA LEU A 155 -10.48 -4.16 6.56
C LEU A 155 -9.76 -4.98 7.64
N THR A 156 -10.42 -6.00 8.15
CA THR A 156 -9.80 -6.94 9.11
C THR A 156 -9.11 -8.08 8.36
N ALA A 157 -8.14 -8.72 9.02
CA ALA A 157 -7.50 -9.91 8.47
C ALA A 157 -8.52 -11.02 8.15
N GLY A 158 -9.51 -11.23 9.02
CA GLY A 158 -10.55 -12.24 8.81
C GLY A 158 -11.38 -11.98 7.56
N ASP A 159 -11.87 -10.75 7.39
CA ASP A 159 -12.64 -10.35 6.21
C ASP A 159 -11.80 -10.45 4.93
N TYR A 160 -10.53 -10.05 5.00
CA TYR A 160 -9.60 -10.13 3.87
C TYR A 160 -9.37 -11.57 3.40
N PHE A 161 -9.09 -12.49 4.33
CA PHE A 161 -8.80 -13.88 3.97
C PHE A 161 -10.03 -14.61 3.41
N LEU A 162 -11.24 -14.21 3.80
CA LEU A 162 -12.51 -14.74 3.29
C LEU A 162 -13.02 -14.02 2.04
N ASN A 163 -12.40 -12.90 1.64
CA ASN A 163 -12.87 -12.08 0.52
C ASN A 163 -12.86 -12.88 -0.81
N PRO A 164 -13.99 -12.98 -1.54
CA PRO A 164 -14.09 -13.75 -2.78
C PRO A 164 -13.15 -13.27 -3.90
N LEU A 165 -12.91 -11.96 -4.02
CA LEU A 165 -11.99 -11.39 -5.01
C LEU A 165 -10.56 -11.87 -4.74
N ARG A 166 -10.13 -11.88 -3.48
CA ARG A 166 -8.83 -12.44 -3.09
C ARG A 166 -8.74 -13.94 -3.40
N VAL A 167 -9.76 -14.71 -3.02
CA VAL A 167 -9.82 -16.16 -3.27
C VAL A 167 -9.73 -16.47 -4.78
N GLN A 168 -10.47 -15.75 -5.60
CA GLN A 168 -10.42 -15.89 -7.05
C GLN A 168 -9.05 -15.50 -7.60
N ALA A 169 -8.47 -14.38 -7.14
CA ALA A 169 -7.18 -13.92 -7.58
C ALA A 169 -6.05 -14.92 -7.24
N LYS A 170 -6.07 -15.55 -6.05
CA LYS A 170 -5.11 -16.60 -5.68
C LYS A 170 -5.24 -17.85 -6.56
N ARG A 171 -6.40 -18.13 -7.18
CA ARG A 171 -6.54 -19.22 -8.17
C ARG A 171 -5.86 -18.87 -9.50
N LEU A 172 -5.94 -17.60 -9.92
CA LEU A 172 -5.31 -17.11 -11.15
C LEU A 172 -3.80 -16.88 -10.99
N PHE A 173 -3.38 -16.51 -9.78
CA PHE A 173 -2.00 -16.24 -9.41
C PHE A 173 -1.62 -17.09 -8.19
N PRO A 174 -1.38 -18.40 -8.38
CA PRO A 174 -1.16 -19.34 -7.28
C PRO A 174 0.20 -19.23 -6.61
N GLN A 175 1.14 -18.48 -7.21
CA GLN A 175 2.47 -18.31 -6.65
C GLN A 175 2.42 -17.47 -5.37
N PRO A 176 3.18 -17.84 -4.33
CA PRO A 176 3.28 -17.04 -3.11
C PRO A 176 3.92 -15.67 -3.43
N LEU A 177 3.76 -14.72 -2.51
CA LEU A 177 4.50 -13.48 -2.59
C LEU A 177 6.00 -13.75 -2.51
N THR A 178 6.78 -13.05 -3.33
CA THR A 178 8.24 -13.03 -3.23
C THR A 178 8.68 -11.69 -2.66
N LEU A 179 9.61 -11.73 -1.69
CA LEU A 179 10.17 -10.56 -1.06
C LEU A 179 11.67 -10.52 -1.29
N ASP A 180 12.14 -9.50 -1.99
CA ASP A 180 13.57 -9.27 -2.22
C ASP A 180 14.04 -8.02 -1.49
N PHE A 181 15.18 -8.12 -0.82
CA PHE A 181 15.79 -7.04 -0.05
C PHE A 181 17.10 -6.64 -0.72
N ASN A 182 17.30 -5.34 -0.91
CA ASN A 182 18.55 -4.81 -1.43
C ASN A 182 19.57 -4.72 -0.28
N PRO A 183 20.67 -5.51 -0.31
CA PRO A 183 21.67 -5.50 0.76
C PRO A 183 22.40 -4.15 0.88
N ALA A 184 22.42 -3.35 -0.19
CA ALA A 184 23.03 -2.03 -0.18
C ALA A 184 22.12 -0.95 0.43
N GLN A 185 20.84 -1.23 0.69
CA GLN A 185 19.89 -0.29 1.27
C GLN A 185 19.76 -0.52 2.79
N PRO A 186 20.22 0.39 3.67
CA PRO A 186 20.18 0.19 5.11
C PRO A 186 18.76 -0.05 5.65
N LEU A 187 17.75 0.62 5.09
CA LEU A 187 16.37 0.43 5.52
C LEU A 187 15.86 -0.98 5.20
N ASP A 188 16.27 -1.58 4.07
CA ASP A 188 15.88 -2.95 3.73
C ASP A 188 16.47 -3.96 4.73
N GLN A 189 17.69 -3.73 5.20
CA GLN A 189 18.31 -4.58 6.24
C GLN A 189 17.58 -4.47 7.57
N LEU A 190 17.17 -3.25 7.94
CA LEU A 190 16.36 -3.04 9.15
C LEU A 190 14.98 -3.70 9.04
N VAL A 191 14.33 -3.64 7.87
CA VAL A 191 13.05 -4.33 7.63
C VAL A 191 13.23 -5.84 7.74
N LEU A 192 14.25 -6.41 7.09
CA LEU A 192 14.53 -7.84 7.16
C LEU A 192 14.78 -8.29 8.61
N TRP A 193 15.52 -7.50 9.38
CA TRP A 193 15.72 -7.75 10.80
C TRP A 193 14.40 -7.70 11.57
N ASP A 194 13.56 -6.66 11.38
CA ASP A 194 12.26 -6.53 12.05
C ASP A 194 11.35 -7.73 11.76
N LEU A 195 11.24 -8.15 10.49
CA LEU A 195 10.45 -9.30 10.08
C LEU A 195 10.89 -10.60 10.78
N ASN A 196 12.21 -10.85 10.86
CA ASN A 196 12.75 -12.03 11.54
C ASN A 196 12.46 -12.03 13.05
N ASN A 197 12.35 -10.85 13.66
CA ASN A 197 12.11 -10.71 15.10
C ASN A 197 10.62 -10.68 15.48
N ARG A 198 9.72 -10.35 14.54
CA ARG A 198 8.27 -10.45 14.76
C ARG A 198 7.83 -11.90 14.96
N SER A 199 8.33 -12.81 14.12
CA SER A 199 8.03 -14.25 14.19
C SER A 199 8.50 -14.90 15.49
N ALA A 200 9.55 -14.39 16.12
CA ALA A 200 10.09 -14.91 17.38
C ALA A 200 9.24 -14.54 18.62
N THR A 201 8.32 -13.57 18.49
CA THR A 201 7.46 -13.14 19.61
C THR A 201 6.08 -13.80 19.65
N SER A 202 5.62 -14.41 18.55
CA SER A 202 4.39 -15.21 18.54
C SER A 202 4.55 -16.58 19.22
N ASP A 203 5.78 -17.10 19.31
CA ASP A 203 6.09 -18.39 19.97
C ASP A 203 6.37 -18.28 21.47
N LYS A 204 6.22 -17.09 22.07
CA LYS A 204 6.43 -16.88 23.53
C LYS A 204 5.14 -16.61 24.30
N ASN A 205 4.05 -17.27 23.94
CA ASN A 205 2.88 -17.37 24.80
C ASN A 205 2.68 -18.82 25.28
N PRO A 206 3.42 -19.29 26.30
CA PRO A 206 3.02 -20.48 27.02
C PRO A 206 1.82 -20.13 27.90
N GLN A 207 0.77 -20.92 27.74
CA GLN A 207 -0.36 -21.05 28.66
C GLN A 207 -0.06 -20.61 30.09
N LYS A 208 -0.83 -19.65 30.60
CA LYS A 208 -1.26 -19.58 32.00
C LYS A 208 -2.66 -19.01 32.07
#